data_AF-A0A972CR66-F1
#
_entry.id   AF-A0A972CR66-F1
#
_cell.length_a   1.000
_cell.length_b   1.000
_cell.length_c   1.000
_cell.angle_alpha   90.00
_cell.angle_beta   90.00
_cell.angle_gamma   90.00
#
_symmetry.space_group_name_H-M   'P 1'
#
loop_
_entity.id
_entity.type
_entity.pdbx_description
1 polymer ?
#
loop_
_entity_poly.entity_id
_entity_poly.type
_entity_poly.pdbx_seq_one_letter_code
_entity_poly.pdbx_strand_id
1 'polypeptide(L)'
;MIDFSQKEVWFVTGSQHLYGEETLNQVAEHSQIIAKSLSENSKIPVKVVYKPVLTSPETILNLCKDAYSSPNCIGLITWMHTFSPAKMWIAGLKMLQKPF
;
A
#
# COMPACT_ATOMS: atom_id res chain seq x y z
N MET A 1 3.24 -28.67 -1.73
CA MET A 1 3.66 -27.28 -1.97
C MET A 1 2.58 -26.38 -1.40
N ILE A 2 2.95 -25.30 -0.71
CA ILE A 2 1.96 -24.35 -0.17
C ILE A 2 1.43 -23.51 -1.34
N ASP A 3 0.11 -23.38 -1.46
CA ASP A 3 -0.54 -22.56 -2.48
C ASP A 3 -0.69 -21.10 -1.98
N PHE A 4 -0.12 -20.17 -2.74
CA PHE A 4 -0.14 -18.73 -2.45
C PHE A 4 -0.98 -17.93 -3.44
N SER A 5 -1.63 -18.59 -4.41
CA SER A 5 -2.36 -17.93 -5.52
C SER A 5 -3.48 -16.99 -5.08
N GLN A 6 -4.09 -17.25 -3.92
CA GLN A 6 -5.16 -16.43 -3.33
C GLN A 6 -4.64 -15.38 -2.33
N LYS A 7 -3.32 -15.32 -2.09
CA LYS A 7 -2.73 -14.36 -1.16
C LYS A 7 -2.34 -13.08 -1.86
N GLU A 8 -2.49 -11.98 -1.14
CA GLU A 8 -2.24 -10.63 -1.61
C GLU A 8 -1.22 -9.93 -0.72
N VAL A 9 -0.36 -9.14 -1.35
CA VAL A 9 0.41 -8.10 -0.66
C VAL A 9 -0.04 -6.77 -1.23
N TRP A 10 -0.37 -5.82 -0.35
CA TRP A 10 -0.88 -4.53 -0.79
C TRP A 10 0.26 -3.54 -0.98
N PHE A 11 0.35 -2.96 -2.18
CA PHE A 11 1.31 -1.91 -2.49
C PHE A 11 0.70 -0.56 -2.13
N VAL A 12 1.27 0.06 -1.10
CA VAL A 12 0.73 1.25 -0.45
C VAL A 12 1.70 2.40 -0.63
N THR A 13 1.21 3.52 -1.15
CA THR A 13 2.04 4.69 -1.44
C THR A 13 1.69 5.85 -0.55
N GLY A 14 2.70 6.41 0.11
CA GLY A 14 2.57 7.61 0.95
C GLY A 14 2.91 8.89 0.22
N SER A 15 2.10 9.93 0.46
CA SER A 15 2.35 11.30 0.03
C SER A 15 1.73 12.29 1.03
N GLN A 16 1.47 13.53 0.61
CA GLN A 16 0.75 14.56 1.37
C GLN A 16 0.04 15.54 0.43
N HIS A 17 -1.03 16.17 0.91
CA HIS A 17 -1.86 17.09 0.12
C HIS A 17 -1.14 18.36 -0.35
N LEU A 18 -0.02 18.74 0.28
CA LEU A 18 0.74 19.95 -0.05
C LEU A 18 1.32 19.93 -1.48
N TYR A 19 1.37 18.77 -2.14
CA TYR A 19 1.93 18.63 -3.48
C TYR A 19 0.94 18.92 -4.62
N GLY A 20 -0.34 19.14 -4.32
CA GLY A 20 -1.37 19.40 -5.33
C GLY A 20 -1.78 18.16 -6.13
N GLU A 21 -2.89 18.29 -6.86
CA GLU A 21 -3.57 17.17 -7.54
C GLU A 21 -2.75 16.57 -8.68
N GLU A 22 -2.10 17.42 -9.50
CA GLU A 22 -1.26 16.97 -10.61
C GLU A 22 -0.15 16.02 -10.15
N THR A 23 0.56 16.40 -9.09
CA THR A 23 1.61 15.56 -8.49
C THR A 23 1.03 14.26 -7.93
N LEU A 24 -0.12 14.31 -7.25
CA LEU A 24 -0.76 13.12 -6.70
C LEU A 24 -1.23 12.14 -7.79
N ASN A 25 -1.66 12.66 -8.93
CA ASN A 25 -2.02 11.84 -10.10
C ASN A 25 -0.78 11.13 -10.68
N GLN A 26 0.35 11.82 -10.79
CA GLN A 26 1.61 11.20 -11.22
C GLN A 26 2.10 10.14 -10.22
N VAL A 27 1.99 10.41 -8.91
CA VAL A 27 2.32 9.43 -7.87
C VAL A 27 1.43 8.19 -8.01
N ALA A 28 0.12 8.37 -8.22
CA ALA A 28 -0.82 7.27 -8.42
C ALA A 28 -0.48 6.43 -9.67
N GLU A 29 -0.17 7.07 -10.79
CA GLU A 29 0.24 6.42 -12.03
C GLU A 29 1.50 5.56 -11.83
N HIS A 30 2.56 6.14 -11.27
CA HIS A 30 3.79 5.41 -10.98
C HIS A 30 3.55 4.19 -10.07
N SER A 31 2.73 4.35 -9.03
CA SER A 31 2.39 3.27 -8.12
C SER A 31 1.60 2.14 -8.78
N GLN A 32 0.68 2.46 -9.69
CA GLN A 32 -0.06 1.46 -10.47
C GLN A 32 0.88 0.67 -11.39
N ILE A 33 1.79 1.35 -12.08
CA ILE A 33 2.79 0.72 -12.97
C ILE A 33 3.65 -0.27 -12.17
N ILE A 34 4.19 0.16 -11.03
CA ILE A 34 5.04 -0.68 -10.18
C ILE A 34 4.25 -1.88 -9.64
N ALA A 35 3.07 -1.64 -9.04
CA ALA A 35 2.25 -2.72 -8.49
C ALA A 35 1.88 -3.75 -9.56
N LYS A 36 1.51 -3.31 -10.76
CA LYS A 36 1.22 -4.18 -11.90
C LYS A 36 2.44 -5.00 -12.32
N SER A 37 3.59 -4.36 -12.50
CA SER A 37 4.83 -5.05 -12.89
C SER A 37 5.26 -6.11 -11.87
N LEU A 38 5.08 -5.82 -10.57
CA LEU A 38 5.36 -6.81 -9.51
C LEU A 38 4.32 -7.95 -9.53
N SER A 39 3.05 -7.65 -9.75
CA SER A 39 1.97 -8.64 -9.79
C SER A 39 2.09 -9.60 -10.99
N GLU A 40 2.63 -9.13 -12.11
CA GLU A 40 2.85 -9.92 -13.33
C GLU A 40 4.15 -10.74 -13.30
N ASN A 41 5.01 -10.54 -12.28
CA ASN A 41 6.28 -11.24 -12.18
C ASN A 41 6.10 -12.66 -11.63
N SER A 42 6.38 -13.67 -12.46
CA SER A 42 6.22 -15.10 -12.11
C SER A 42 7.10 -15.57 -10.93
N LYS A 43 8.10 -14.79 -10.51
CA LYS A 43 8.92 -15.08 -9.33
C LYS A 43 8.25 -14.64 -8.02
N ILE A 44 7.19 -13.83 -8.08
CA ILE A 44 6.44 -13.37 -6.92
C ILE A 44 5.19 -14.26 -6.80
N PRO A 45 5.10 -15.13 -5.78
CA PRO A 45 4.06 -16.17 -5.72
C PRO A 45 2.69 -15.65 -5.22
N VAL A 46 2.55 -14.35 -5.02
CA VAL A 46 1.37 -13.68 -4.46
C VAL A 46 0.95 -12.52 -5.36
N LYS A 47 -0.34 -12.16 -5.33
CA LYS A 47 -0.83 -11.01 -6.07
C LYS A 47 -0.40 -9.71 -5.39
N VAL A 48 0.24 -8.82 -6.13
CA VAL A 48 0.51 -7.45 -5.65
C VAL A 48 -0.68 -6.56 -6.03
N VAL A 49 -1.29 -5.93 -5.04
CA VAL A 49 -2.53 -5.15 -5.21
C VAL A 49 -2.26 -3.68 -4.90
N TYR A 50 -2.41 -2.83 -5.92
CA TYR A 50 -2.36 -1.37 -5.75
C TYR A 50 -3.45 -0.87 -4.80
N LYS A 51 -3.08 0.11 -3.96
CA LYS A 51 -4.02 0.89 -3.14
C LYS A 51 -3.87 2.39 -3.43
N PRO A 52 -4.97 3.18 -3.36
CA PRO A 52 -4.92 4.62 -3.57
C PRO A 52 -3.86 5.32 -2.71
N VAL A 53 -3.28 6.39 -3.24
CA VAL A 53 -2.24 7.17 -2.55
C VAL A 53 -2.78 7.74 -1.24
N LEU A 54 -2.03 7.53 -0.17
CA LEU A 54 -2.40 7.94 1.18
C LEU A 54 -1.75 9.28 1.53
N THR A 55 -2.60 10.22 1.95
CA THR A 55 -2.20 11.62 2.19
C THR A 55 -2.67 12.15 3.54
N SER A 56 -3.41 11.35 4.32
CA SER A 56 -3.96 11.75 5.63
C SER A 56 -3.87 10.63 6.68
N PRO A 57 -3.79 10.96 7.98
CA PRO A 57 -3.75 9.96 9.05
C PRO A 57 -4.97 9.01 9.04
N GLU A 58 -6.14 9.53 8.71
CA GLU A 58 -7.39 8.78 8.68
C GLU A 58 -7.41 7.74 7.55
N THR A 59 -7.02 8.14 6.34
CA THR A 59 -6.94 7.21 5.20
C THR A 59 -5.90 6.10 5.45
N ILE A 60 -4.77 6.44 6.08
CA ILE A 60 -3.75 5.46 6.49
C ILE A 60 -4.31 4.49 7.52
N LEU A 61 -4.96 4.99 8.57
CA LEU A 61 -5.55 4.15 9.60
C LEU A 61 -6.60 3.19 9.04
N ASN A 62 -7.49 3.67 8.17
CA ASN A 62 -8.53 2.85 7.56
C ASN A 62 -7.93 1.78 6.64
N LEU A 63 -6.92 2.13 5.83
CA LEU A 63 -6.24 1.14 4.99
C LEU A 63 -5.55 0.06 5.84
N CYS A 64 -4.92 0.42 6.95
CA CYS A 64 -4.35 -0.58 7.86
C CYS A 64 -5.44 -1.49 8.46
N LYS A 65 -6.65 -0.96 8.74
CA LYS A 65 -7.75 -1.77 9.31
C LYS A 65 -8.28 -2.74 8.28
N ASP A 66 -8.44 -2.28 7.05
CA ASP A 66 -8.85 -3.10 5.91
C ASP A 66 -7.82 -4.19 5.61
N ALA A 67 -6.54 -3.83 5.69
CA ALA A 67 -5.45 -4.78 5.53
C ALA A 67 -5.51 -5.84 6.63
N TYR A 68 -5.69 -5.45 7.89
CA TYR A 68 -5.80 -6.38 9.01
C TYR A 68 -6.98 -7.35 8.86
N SER A 69 -8.17 -6.85 8.50
CA SER A 69 -9.40 -7.65 8.38
C SER A 69 -9.46 -8.53 7.13
N SER A 70 -8.74 -8.20 6.06
CA SER A 70 -8.74 -8.99 4.82
C SER A 70 -8.04 -10.34 4.99
N PRO A 71 -8.71 -11.50 4.83
CA PRO A 71 -8.08 -12.83 5.02
C PRO A 71 -7.03 -13.16 3.95
N ASN A 72 -7.07 -12.48 2.81
CA ASN A 72 -6.15 -12.68 1.69
C ASN A 72 -4.93 -11.75 1.75
N CYS A 73 -5.07 -10.57 2.35
CA CYS A 73 -3.94 -9.68 2.58
C CYS A 73 -3.00 -10.30 3.62
N ILE A 74 -1.75 -10.56 3.25
CA ILE A 74 -0.75 -11.13 4.15
C ILE A 74 0.32 -10.12 4.57
N GLY A 75 0.29 -8.91 4.01
CA GLY A 75 1.20 -7.83 4.38
C GLY A 75 1.08 -6.61 3.47
N LEU A 76 1.82 -5.57 3.82
CA LEU A 76 1.94 -4.35 3.04
C LEU A 76 3.35 -4.25 2.43
N ILE A 77 3.46 -3.60 1.27
CA ILE A 77 4.69 -3.02 0.77
C ILE A 77 4.48 -1.52 0.83
N THR A 78 5.24 -0.83 1.68
CA THR A 78 5.12 0.61 1.87
C THR A 78 6.18 1.37 1.06
N TRP A 79 5.75 2.32 0.23
CA TRP A 79 6.65 3.16 -0.55
C TRP A 79 6.28 4.64 -0.41
N MET A 80 7.17 5.43 0.19
CA MET A 80 6.99 6.87 0.31
C MET A 80 7.54 7.54 -0.94
N HIS A 81 6.70 7.65 -1.98
CA HIS A 81 7.07 8.23 -3.27
C HIS A 81 7.55 9.68 -3.09
N THR A 82 6.81 10.44 -2.29
CA THR A 82 7.19 11.78 -1.84
C THR A 82 7.39 11.78 -0.32
N PHE A 83 7.77 12.93 0.25
CA PHE A 83 7.73 13.07 1.71
C PHE A 83 6.29 12.88 2.22
N SER A 84 6.11 11.89 3.10
CA SER A 84 4.86 11.62 3.80
C SER A 84 5.17 11.69 5.31
N PRO A 85 4.71 12.73 6.03
CA PRO A 85 5.04 12.89 7.44
C PRO A 85 4.74 11.63 8.26
N ALA A 86 5.78 11.03 8.84
CA ALA A 86 5.68 9.75 9.55
C ALA A 86 4.66 9.76 10.71
N LYS A 87 4.40 10.94 11.31
CA LYS A 87 3.37 11.10 12.34
C LYS A 87 1.98 10.66 11.88
N MET A 88 1.65 10.81 10.59
CA MET A 88 0.37 10.37 10.03
C MET A 88 0.22 8.83 10.05
N TRP A 89 1.33 8.10 10.00
CA TRP A 89 1.36 6.65 9.93
C TRP A 89 1.29 5.96 11.28
N ILE A 90 1.63 6.66 12.37
CA ILE A 90 1.78 6.07 13.71
C ILE A 90 0.54 5.28 14.14
N ALA A 91 -0.66 5.86 13.99
CA ALA A 91 -1.90 5.22 14.42
C ALA A 91 -2.20 3.95 13.59
N GLY A 92 -2.04 4.04 12.27
CA GLY A 92 -2.26 2.90 11.36
C GLY A 92 -1.29 1.76 11.63
N LEU A 93 0.01 2.06 11.68
CA LEU A 93 1.06 1.04 11.88
C LEU A 93 1.03 0.41 13.27
N LYS A 94 0.64 1.16 14.31
CA LYS A 94 0.46 0.59 15.66
C LYS A 94 -0.69 -0.41 15.74
N MET A 95 -1.73 -0.21 14.94
CA MET A 95 -2.91 -1.09 14.93
C MET A 95 -2.72 -2.27 13.98
N LEU A 96 -1.94 -2.12 12.90
CA LEU A 96 -1.67 -3.17 11.93
C LEU A 96 -0.97 -4.37 12.58
N GLN A 97 -1.57 -5.56 12.47
CA GLN A 97 -1.00 -6.83 12.96
C GLN A 97 -0.50 -7.72 11.82
N LYS A 98 -0.11 -7.11 10.70
CA LYS A 98 0.46 -7.80 9.52
C LYS A 98 1.84 -7.22 9.20
N PRO A 99 2.75 -8.00 8.60
CA PRO A 99 4.04 -7.50 8.12
C PRO A 99 3.87 -6.31 7.16
N PHE A 100 4.80 -5.34 7.20
CA PHE A 100 4.81 -4.14 6.35
C PHE A 100 6.22 -3.63 6.07
#